data_AF-A0A8S3VBZ1-F1
#
_entry.id   AF-A0A8S3VBZ1-F1
#
_cell.length_a   1.000
_cell.length_b   1.000
_cell.length_c   1.000
_cell.angle_alpha   90.00
_cell.angle_beta   90.00
_cell.angle_gamma   90.00
#
_symmetry.space_group_name_H-M   'P 1'
#
loop_
_entity.id
_entity.type
_entity.pdbx_description
1 polymer ?
#
loop_
_entity_poly.entity_id
_entity_poly.type
_entity_poly.pdbx_seq_one_letter_code
_entity_poly.pdbx_strand_id
1 'polypeptide(L)'
;MTGVIFLSWYKTKTNEVFDFAKEIKEYCCSDTTILREGVLRFRDLMLEVTGTGKTKNTHGQGVDVLDYVTIASVCMGVYKTNFLKEQYDLEVLRHDTDDIDQIPMTFTEKGFDVLDHDTWKSSETFLSENPQSKFGQRKFVKSPLAHVPSEGYTKRYNHSKSSIVWLEWMMKEEKMSIQHALNRGEFKIPGTKFHVDGYCQETNEVFEFLGGGRTDTTKLYYKVKNEEKIKYVDFTSLYPWTNKYCRYPLHHPEIITKDFEELDTYFGLCKVKILPPRHLYHAVLPYRCHGKLTFPLCRTCADTKHQGKCTHNEQERSITGTYATPEVMVAKEKGYRVLKLYEVWHFPDDTQYDKQTNSGGLFTNYVQLFLKIKQEASGFPHTVGQRKKNETTFDCIKKMKA
;
A
#
# COMPACT_ATOMS: atom_id res chain seq x y z
N MET A 1 -42.61 -0.54 -0.54
CA MET A 1 -42.65 -1.61 -1.56
C MET A 1 -41.61 -2.71 -1.36
N THR A 2 -40.42 -2.44 -0.82
CA THR A 2 -39.32 -3.42 -0.66
C THR A 2 -39.58 -4.54 0.35
N GLY A 3 -40.26 -4.28 1.47
CA GLY A 3 -40.55 -5.30 2.49
C GLY A 3 -41.50 -6.41 2.03
N VAL A 4 -42.48 -6.09 1.18
CA VAL A 4 -43.45 -7.08 0.66
C VAL A 4 -42.78 -8.02 -0.36
N ILE A 5 -41.86 -7.49 -1.17
CA ILE A 5 -41.07 -8.27 -2.14
C ILE A 5 -40.12 -9.21 -1.41
N PHE A 6 -39.40 -8.72 -0.39
CA PHE A 6 -38.52 -9.55 0.43
C PHE A 6 -39.28 -10.66 1.15
N LEU A 7 -40.41 -10.35 1.81
CA LEU A 7 -41.19 -11.36 2.52
C LEU A 7 -41.83 -12.41 1.59
N SER A 8 -42.18 -12.01 0.37
CA SER A 8 -42.69 -12.94 -0.64
C SER A 8 -41.59 -13.87 -1.14
N TRP A 9 -40.40 -13.35 -1.45
CA TRP A 9 -39.22 -14.15 -1.79
C TRP A 9 -38.75 -15.04 -0.64
N TYR A 10 -38.74 -14.52 0.59
CA TYR A 10 -38.34 -15.29 1.77
C TYR A 10 -39.27 -16.49 1.97
N LYS A 11 -40.60 -16.31 1.80
CA LYS A 11 -41.59 -17.40 1.85
C LYS A 11 -41.33 -18.48 0.79
N THR A 12 -40.85 -18.13 -0.41
CA THR A 12 -40.50 -19.13 -1.42
C THR A 12 -39.23 -19.91 -1.08
N LYS A 13 -38.34 -19.33 -0.26
CA LYS A 13 -37.06 -19.94 0.14
C LYS A 13 -37.06 -20.62 1.52
N THR A 14 -38.09 -20.40 2.34
CA THR A 14 -38.08 -20.83 3.77
C THR A 14 -37.97 -22.35 3.97
N ASN A 15 -38.44 -23.14 3.00
CA ASN A 15 -38.45 -24.60 3.07
C ASN A 15 -37.36 -25.26 2.19
N GLU A 16 -36.52 -24.47 1.52
CA GLU A 16 -35.39 -25.02 0.76
C GLU A 16 -34.27 -25.40 1.72
N VAL A 17 -33.62 -26.54 1.48
CA VAL A 17 -32.45 -26.97 2.27
C VAL A 17 -31.27 -26.11 1.85
N PHE A 18 -30.77 -25.27 2.76
CA PHE A 18 -29.60 -24.44 2.54
C PHE A 18 -28.32 -25.28 2.70
N ASP A 19 -27.76 -25.75 1.58
CA ASP A 19 -26.47 -26.42 1.55
C ASP A 19 -25.35 -25.38 1.65
N PHE A 20 -24.87 -25.16 2.87
CA PHE A 20 -23.85 -24.16 3.16
C PHE A 20 -22.58 -24.34 2.32
N ALA A 21 -22.15 -25.58 2.06
CA ALA A 21 -20.93 -25.86 1.32
C ALA A 21 -21.07 -25.50 -0.16
N LYS A 22 -22.24 -25.74 -0.73
CA LYS A 22 -22.56 -25.35 -2.11
C LYS A 22 -22.70 -23.84 -2.23
N GLU A 23 -23.51 -23.23 -1.37
CA GLU A 23 -23.85 -21.80 -1.43
C GLU A 23 -22.63 -20.90 -1.19
N ILE A 24 -21.76 -21.26 -0.23
CA ILE A 24 -20.52 -20.49 0.00
C ILE A 24 -19.56 -20.58 -1.20
N LYS A 25 -19.49 -21.74 -1.85
CA LYS A 25 -18.66 -21.92 -3.05
C LYS A 25 -19.21 -21.09 -4.20
N GLU A 26 -20.51 -21.14 -4.45
CA GLU A 26 -21.17 -20.37 -5.51
C GLU A 26 -21.02 -18.86 -5.28
N TYR A 27 -21.22 -18.40 -4.04
CA TYR A 27 -20.98 -17.02 -3.65
C TYR A 27 -19.52 -16.59 -3.89
N CYS A 28 -18.55 -17.35 -3.38
CA CYS A 28 -17.12 -17.02 -3.55
C CYS A 28 -16.70 -17.02 -5.04
N CYS A 29 -17.22 -17.97 -5.85
CA CYS A 29 -16.96 -18.00 -7.28
C CYS A 29 -17.54 -16.78 -8.00
N SER A 30 -18.78 -16.40 -7.67
CA SER A 30 -19.45 -15.22 -8.23
C SER A 30 -18.70 -13.93 -7.85
N ASP A 31 -18.37 -13.75 -6.57
CA ASP A 31 -17.68 -12.57 -6.07
C ASP A 31 -16.29 -12.42 -6.69
N THR A 32 -15.53 -13.52 -6.76
CA THR A 32 -14.21 -13.53 -7.42
C THR A 32 -14.32 -13.24 -8.92
N THR A 33 -15.37 -13.72 -9.58
CA THR A 33 -15.61 -13.43 -11.01
C THR A 33 -15.87 -11.95 -11.22
N ILE A 34 -16.78 -11.35 -10.43
CA ILE A 34 -17.09 -9.92 -10.52
C ILE A 34 -15.85 -9.07 -10.28
N LEU A 35 -15.04 -9.40 -9.27
CA LEU A 35 -13.78 -8.70 -8.99
C LEU A 35 -12.79 -8.83 -10.14
N ARG A 36 -12.65 -10.03 -10.74
CA ARG A 36 -11.80 -10.24 -11.91
C ARG A 36 -12.24 -9.39 -13.09
N GLU A 37 -13.53 -9.44 -13.45
CA GLU A 37 -14.07 -8.64 -14.56
C GLU A 37 -13.89 -7.13 -14.31
N GLY A 38 -14.09 -6.68 -13.06
CA GLY A 38 -13.85 -5.29 -12.66
C GLY A 38 -12.38 -4.86 -12.82
N VAL A 39 -11.43 -5.72 -12.41
CA VAL A 39 -9.99 -5.47 -12.57
C VAL A 39 -9.59 -5.47 -14.05
N LEU A 40 -10.10 -6.40 -14.86
CA LEU A 40 -9.84 -6.43 -16.31
C LEU A 40 -10.37 -5.17 -16.98
N ARG A 41 -11.59 -4.73 -16.64
CA ARG A 41 -12.13 -3.48 -17.18
C ARG A 41 -11.32 -2.25 -16.76
N PHE A 42 -10.85 -2.22 -15.51
CA PHE A 42 -9.96 -1.15 -15.03
C PHE A 42 -8.61 -1.14 -15.77
N ARG A 43 -8.02 -2.31 -15.99
CA ARG A 43 -6.79 -2.46 -16.79
C ARG A 43 -6.97 -1.92 -18.21
N ASP A 44 -8.04 -2.33 -18.90
CA ASP A 44 -8.32 -1.88 -20.26
C ASP A 44 -8.48 -0.35 -20.34
N LEU A 45 -9.24 0.24 -19.42
CA LEU A 45 -9.41 1.69 -19.34
C LEU A 45 -8.09 2.42 -19.07
N MET A 46 -7.23 1.86 -18.22
CA MET A 46 -5.94 2.47 -17.91
C MET A 46 -5.00 2.40 -19.10
N LEU A 47 -4.93 1.26 -19.80
CA LEU A 47 -4.18 1.13 -21.06
C LEU A 47 -4.70 2.10 -22.11
N GLU A 48 -6.02 2.21 -22.28
CA GLU A 48 -6.66 3.15 -23.22
C GLU A 48 -6.29 4.62 -22.92
N VAL A 49 -6.42 5.05 -21.66
CA VAL A 49 -6.16 6.44 -21.25
C VAL A 49 -4.67 6.79 -21.26
N THR A 50 -3.78 5.80 -21.13
CA THR A 50 -2.33 6.03 -21.01
C THR A 50 -1.53 5.63 -22.25
N GLY A 51 -2.15 4.94 -23.21
CA GLY A 51 -1.50 4.33 -24.38
C GLY A 51 -1.26 5.26 -25.57
N THR A 52 -1.38 6.58 -25.41
CA THR A 52 -1.32 7.54 -26.54
C THR A 52 0.10 7.93 -27.00
N GLY A 53 1.15 7.33 -26.44
CA GLY A 53 2.53 7.58 -26.88
C GLY A 53 3.42 6.34 -26.71
N LYS A 54 4.29 6.08 -27.69
CA LYS A 54 5.32 5.02 -27.60
C LYS A 54 6.20 5.29 -26.38
N THR A 55 6.00 4.54 -25.30
CA THR A 55 6.66 4.74 -24.01
C THR A 55 7.63 3.61 -23.70
N LYS A 56 8.64 3.91 -22.87
CA LYS A 56 9.90 3.17 -22.79
C LYS A 56 9.84 1.77 -22.18
N ASN A 57 8.75 1.38 -21.51
CA ASN A 57 8.78 0.23 -20.58
C ASN A 57 7.63 -0.78 -20.73
N THR A 58 6.69 -0.55 -21.65
CA THR A 58 5.68 -1.54 -22.05
C THR A 58 5.63 -1.54 -23.57
N HIS A 59 5.19 -2.60 -24.21
CA HIS A 59 5.22 -2.75 -25.68
C HIS A 59 4.23 -1.80 -26.40
N GLY A 60 4.37 -0.48 -26.21
CA GLY A 60 3.60 0.56 -26.90
C GLY A 60 2.13 0.69 -26.52
N GLN A 61 1.70 0.14 -25.36
CA GLN A 61 0.28 -0.01 -25.01
C GLN A 61 -0.20 0.81 -23.80
N GLY A 62 0.65 1.62 -23.17
CA GLY A 62 0.30 2.39 -21.96
C GLY A 62 0.74 1.70 -20.66
N VAL A 63 0.27 2.23 -19.52
CA VAL A 63 0.58 1.74 -18.17
C VAL A 63 -0.38 0.61 -17.81
N ASP A 64 0.15 -0.62 -17.75
CA ASP A 64 -0.60 -1.77 -17.27
C ASP A 64 -0.67 -1.77 -15.75
N VAL A 65 -1.88 -1.77 -15.19
CA VAL A 65 -2.10 -1.76 -13.74
C VAL A 65 -1.59 -3.02 -13.06
N LEU A 66 -1.49 -4.15 -13.79
CA LEU A 66 -1.07 -5.43 -13.24
C LEU A 66 0.45 -5.56 -13.11
N ASP A 67 1.23 -4.66 -13.71
CA ASP A 67 2.68 -4.58 -13.54
C ASP A 67 3.09 -3.97 -12.19
N TYR A 68 2.11 -3.49 -11.42
CA TYR A 68 2.32 -2.77 -10.17
C TYR A 68 1.60 -3.46 -9.02
N VAL A 69 2.31 -3.58 -7.89
CA VAL A 69 1.76 -4.22 -6.68
C VAL A 69 0.71 -3.34 -5.99
N THR A 70 0.80 -2.01 -6.15
CA THR A 70 -0.11 -1.05 -5.50
C THR A 70 -0.66 -0.03 -6.48
N ILE A 71 -1.85 0.50 -6.20
CA ILE A 71 -2.44 1.58 -7.01
C ILE A 71 -1.56 2.84 -6.96
N ALA A 72 -0.90 3.13 -5.83
CA ALA A 72 0.04 4.25 -5.75
C ALA A 72 1.20 4.08 -6.75
N SER A 73 1.74 2.86 -6.88
CA SER A 73 2.77 2.57 -7.88
C SER A 73 2.24 2.65 -9.32
N VAL A 74 0.98 2.27 -9.58
CA VAL A 74 0.32 2.51 -10.88
C VAL A 74 0.30 4.00 -11.18
N CYS A 75 -0.17 4.84 -10.26
CA CYS A 75 -0.24 6.29 -10.45
C CYS A 75 1.13 6.92 -10.69
N MET A 76 2.17 6.43 -9.98
CA MET A 76 3.55 6.85 -10.25
C MET A 76 4.01 6.39 -11.64
N GLY A 77 3.62 5.20 -12.08
CA GLY A 77 3.79 4.74 -13.46
C GLY A 77 3.19 5.72 -14.45
N VAL A 78 1.92 6.08 -14.28
CA VAL A 78 1.21 7.06 -15.12
C VAL A 78 1.92 8.41 -15.14
N TYR A 79 2.31 8.93 -13.96
CA TYR A 79 3.02 10.20 -13.86
C TYR A 79 4.34 10.18 -14.64
N LYS A 80 5.17 9.15 -14.43
CA LYS A 80 6.44 8.98 -15.13
C LYS A 80 6.27 8.84 -16.64
N THR A 81 5.21 8.16 -17.08
CA THR A 81 4.96 7.88 -18.48
C THR A 81 4.39 9.09 -19.24
N ASN A 82 3.46 9.83 -18.64
CA ASN A 82 2.68 10.85 -19.35
C ASN A 82 2.96 12.29 -18.94
N PHE A 83 3.56 12.52 -17.77
CA PHE A 83 3.64 13.85 -17.16
C PHE A 83 5.06 14.27 -16.78
N LEU A 84 5.97 13.32 -16.59
CA LEU A 84 7.36 13.60 -16.25
C LEU A 84 8.11 14.10 -17.50
N LYS A 85 8.45 15.38 -17.49
CA LYS A 85 9.30 15.99 -18.52
C LYS A 85 10.76 15.67 -18.22
N GLU A 86 11.39 14.93 -19.11
CA GLU A 86 12.79 14.53 -19.00
C GLU A 86 13.59 15.20 -20.12
N GLN A 87 14.81 15.61 -19.80
CA GLN A 87 15.76 16.16 -20.78
C GLN A 87 16.82 15.11 -21.11
N TYR A 88 17.08 14.98 -22.41
CA TYR A 88 18.08 14.09 -22.98
C TYR A 88 19.00 14.89 -23.88
N ASP A 89 20.21 14.39 -24.10
CA ASP A 89 21.04 14.77 -25.23
C ASP A 89 20.89 13.69 -26.30
N LEU A 90 20.71 14.09 -27.55
CA LEU A 90 20.63 13.21 -28.70
C LEU A 90 21.88 13.38 -29.54
N GLU A 91 22.54 12.28 -29.84
CA GLU A 91 23.62 12.26 -30.82
C GLU A 91 23.02 12.49 -32.21
N VAL A 92 23.60 13.43 -32.95
CA VAL A 92 23.26 13.68 -34.35
C VAL A 92 24.53 13.57 -35.16
N LEU A 93 24.53 12.60 -36.07
CA LEU A 93 25.57 12.46 -37.07
C LEU A 93 25.26 13.45 -38.21
N ARG A 94 26.07 14.48 -38.38
CA ARG A 94 26.02 15.37 -39.55
C ARG A 94 27.00 14.84 -40.59
N HIS A 95 26.49 14.45 -41.77
CA HIS A 95 27.31 13.76 -42.78
C HIS A 95 28.38 14.65 -43.45
N ASP A 96 28.31 15.97 -43.20
CA ASP A 96 29.10 16.99 -43.87
C ASP A 96 30.52 17.11 -43.27
N THR A 97 30.72 16.66 -42.02
CA THR A 97 31.99 16.76 -41.29
C THR A 97 32.42 15.48 -40.58
N ASP A 98 31.65 14.39 -40.67
CA ASP A 98 31.79 13.16 -39.84
C ASP A 98 31.74 13.43 -38.31
N ASP A 99 31.33 14.62 -37.89
CA ASP A 99 31.21 14.99 -36.49
C ASP A 99 29.89 14.50 -35.89
N ILE A 100 29.96 14.10 -34.62
CA ILE A 100 28.81 13.74 -33.80
C ILE A 100 28.51 14.92 -32.87
N ASP A 101 27.43 15.62 -33.15
CA ASP A 101 26.91 16.65 -32.23
C ASP A 101 26.04 16.00 -31.15
N GLN A 102 26.07 16.56 -29.95
CA GLN A 102 25.09 16.26 -28.90
C GLN A 102 24.16 17.46 -28.74
N ILE A 103 22.91 17.30 -29.17
CA ILE A 103 21.91 18.36 -29.06
C ILE A 103 20.82 18.00 -28.04
N PRO A 104 20.31 18.97 -27.26
CA PRO A 104 19.22 18.71 -26.33
C PRO A 104 17.96 18.19 -27.03
N MET A 105 17.27 17.26 -26.36
CA MET A 105 16.06 16.59 -26.80
C MET A 105 15.05 16.50 -25.65
N THR A 106 13.77 16.64 -25.98
CA THR A 106 12.64 16.36 -25.07
C THR A 106 11.58 15.52 -25.77
N PHE A 107 10.92 14.62 -25.04
CA PHE A 107 9.77 13.90 -25.57
C PHE A 107 8.53 14.79 -25.61
N THR A 108 7.69 14.56 -26.61
CA THR A 108 6.37 15.19 -26.78
C THR A 108 5.32 14.13 -27.07
N GLU A 109 4.04 14.49 -27.02
CA GLU A 109 2.94 13.56 -27.32
C GLU A 109 3.03 12.95 -28.73
N LYS A 110 3.67 13.65 -29.67
CA LYS A 110 3.79 13.24 -31.09
C LYS A 110 5.16 12.66 -31.44
N GLY A 111 6.07 12.53 -30.49
CA GLY A 111 7.43 12.03 -30.73
C GLY A 111 8.46 12.69 -29.82
N PHE A 112 9.40 13.40 -30.42
CA PHE A 112 10.39 14.19 -29.69
C PHE A 112 10.76 15.44 -30.48
N ASP A 113 11.16 16.46 -29.73
CA ASP A 113 11.68 17.72 -30.25
C ASP A 113 13.17 17.80 -29.90
N VAL A 114 13.93 18.47 -30.76
CA VAL A 114 15.37 18.72 -30.59
C VAL A 114 15.64 20.22 -30.63
N LEU A 115 16.65 20.66 -29.89
CA LEU A 115 17.11 22.05 -29.90
C LEU A 115 18.21 22.21 -30.94
N ASP A 116 17.91 22.91 -32.04
CA ASP A 116 18.86 23.21 -33.11
C ASP A 116 19.02 24.74 -33.22
N HIS A 117 20.26 25.23 -33.02
CA HIS A 117 20.58 26.67 -33.06
C HIS A 117 19.59 27.54 -32.26
N ASP A 118 19.41 27.21 -30.97
CA ASP A 118 18.50 27.87 -30.03
C ASP A 118 16.99 27.79 -30.35
N THR A 119 16.59 26.99 -31.34
CA THR A 119 15.18 26.80 -31.70
C THR A 119 14.75 25.35 -31.52
N TRP A 120 13.68 25.13 -30.78
CA TRP A 120 13.07 23.79 -30.64
C TRP A 120 12.32 23.43 -31.92
N LYS A 121 12.65 22.28 -32.51
CA LYS A 121 12.03 21.73 -33.73
C LYS A 121 11.59 20.30 -33.48
N SER A 122 10.49 19.88 -34.10
CA SER A 122 10.10 18.46 -34.07
C SER A 122 11.13 17.62 -34.82
N SER A 123 11.26 16.35 -34.44
CA SER A 123 12.14 15.40 -35.13
C SER A 123 11.89 15.32 -36.65
N GLU A 124 10.64 15.40 -37.08
CA GLU A 124 10.26 15.43 -38.50
C GLU A 124 10.74 16.71 -39.20
N THR A 125 10.50 17.88 -38.58
CA THR A 125 10.95 19.17 -39.11
C THR A 125 12.48 19.23 -39.18
N PHE A 126 13.17 18.78 -38.14
CA PHE A 126 14.64 18.74 -38.10
C PHE A 126 15.22 17.91 -39.24
N LEU A 127 14.68 16.70 -39.49
CA LEU A 127 15.14 15.84 -40.59
C LEU A 127 14.75 16.39 -41.97
N SER A 128 13.62 17.10 -42.09
CA SER A 128 13.25 17.75 -43.35
C SER A 128 14.22 18.90 -43.72
N GLU A 129 14.72 19.62 -42.73
CA GLU A 129 15.70 20.70 -42.89
C GLU A 129 17.14 20.17 -43.00
N ASN A 130 17.41 19.00 -42.41
CA ASN A 130 18.72 18.34 -42.39
C ASN A 130 18.63 16.89 -42.91
N PRO A 131 18.31 16.68 -44.20
CA PRO A 131 17.98 15.35 -44.74
C PRO A 131 19.14 14.34 -44.73
N GLN A 132 20.39 14.81 -44.57
CA GLN A 132 21.57 13.95 -44.47
C GLN A 132 21.92 13.57 -43.03
N SER A 133 21.29 14.21 -42.04
CA SER A 133 21.56 13.94 -40.62
C SER A 133 20.86 12.68 -40.14
N LYS A 134 21.48 11.97 -39.19
CA LYS A 134 20.89 10.79 -38.55
C LYS A 134 20.94 10.90 -37.04
N PHE A 135 19.86 10.47 -36.40
CA PHE A 135 19.79 10.36 -34.94
C PHE A 135 20.52 9.10 -34.46
N GLY A 136 21.41 9.29 -33.48
CA GLY A 136 22.22 8.26 -32.82
C GLY A 136 21.68 7.90 -31.44
N GLN A 137 22.58 7.67 -30.47
CA GLN A 137 22.16 7.34 -29.11
C GLN A 137 21.61 8.55 -28.37
N ARG A 138 20.76 8.28 -27.39
CA ARG A 138 20.23 9.27 -26.45
C ARG A 138 20.86 9.09 -25.08
N LYS A 139 21.23 10.18 -24.45
CA LYS A 139 21.81 10.23 -23.11
C LYS A 139 20.89 11.01 -22.18
N PHE A 140 20.56 10.45 -21.03
CA PHE A 140 19.74 11.15 -20.03
C PHE A 140 20.54 12.30 -19.40
N VAL A 141 19.92 13.47 -19.27
CA VAL A 141 20.53 14.65 -18.64
C VAL A 141 19.90 14.90 -17.27
N LYS A 142 18.59 15.17 -17.22
CA LYS A 142 17.88 15.46 -15.96
C LYS A 142 16.38 15.26 -16.05
N SER A 143 15.77 15.08 -14.87
CA SER A 143 14.32 15.08 -14.67
C SER A 143 13.97 15.65 -13.29
N PRO A 144 12.74 16.15 -13.08
CA PRO A 144 12.26 16.61 -11.77
C PRO A 144 12.24 15.52 -10.67
N LEU A 145 12.18 14.24 -11.07
CA LEU A 145 12.31 13.09 -10.17
C LEU A 145 13.66 12.41 -10.39
N ALA A 146 14.23 11.81 -9.35
CA ALA A 146 15.44 11.00 -9.50
C ALA A 146 15.18 9.81 -10.45
N HIS A 147 15.99 9.68 -11.50
CA HIS A 147 15.87 8.59 -12.46
C HIS A 147 16.42 7.30 -11.83
N VAL A 148 15.53 6.38 -11.48
CA VAL A 148 15.91 5.02 -11.10
C VAL A 148 16.54 4.37 -12.33
N PRO A 149 17.78 3.85 -12.29
CA PRO A 149 18.38 3.16 -13.42
C PRO A 149 17.45 2.07 -13.95
N SER A 150 17.48 1.76 -15.25
CA SER A 150 16.67 0.66 -15.83
C SER A 150 16.93 -0.68 -15.13
N GLU A 151 18.12 -0.82 -14.51
CA GLU A 151 18.57 -1.98 -13.73
C GLU A 151 18.35 -1.82 -12.20
N GLY A 152 17.67 -0.74 -11.76
CA GLY A 152 17.58 -0.34 -10.36
C GLY A 152 18.88 0.28 -9.81
N TYR A 153 18.83 0.83 -8.60
CA TYR A 153 20.03 1.34 -7.90
C TYR A 153 20.92 0.22 -7.33
N THR A 154 20.49 -1.03 -7.43
CA THR A 154 21.22 -2.20 -6.94
C THR A 154 20.90 -3.40 -7.83
N LYS A 155 21.93 -4.03 -8.39
CA LYS A 155 21.79 -5.39 -8.92
C LYS A 155 21.28 -6.29 -7.80
N ARG A 156 20.11 -6.89 -8.03
CA ARG A 156 19.48 -8.03 -7.33
C ARG A 156 18.64 -7.75 -6.06
N TYR A 157 17.34 -8.04 -6.22
CA TYR A 157 16.26 -8.34 -5.25
C TYR A 157 15.72 -7.23 -4.34
N ASN A 158 14.41 -6.95 -4.48
CA ASN A 158 13.59 -6.00 -3.72
C ASN A 158 13.26 -6.51 -2.30
N HIS A 159 14.24 -6.72 -1.44
CA HIS A 159 13.99 -7.08 -0.04
C HIS A 159 14.14 -5.86 0.88
N SER A 160 13.37 -5.80 1.97
CA SER A 160 13.45 -4.71 2.93
C SER A 160 14.74 -4.80 3.76
N LYS A 161 15.61 -3.78 3.69
CA LYS A 161 16.82 -3.73 4.55
C LYS A 161 16.48 -3.87 6.04
N SER A 162 15.36 -3.28 6.47
CA SER A 162 14.83 -3.37 7.82
C SER A 162 14.44 -4.80 8.19
N SER A 163 13.79 -5.52 7.26
CA SER A 163 13.45 -6.93 7.48
C SER A 163 14.71 -7.77 7.67
N ILE A 164 15.76 -7.54 6.88
CA ILE A 164 17.00 -8.31 6.98
C ILE A 164 17.71 -8.06 8.30
N VAL A 165 17.86 -6.80 8.71
CA VAL A 165 18.48 -6.45 10.01
C VAL A 165 17.71 -7.11 11.16
N TRP A 166 16.38 -7.11 11.10
CA TRP A 166 15.54 -7.78 12.09
C TRP A 166 15.75 -9.30 12.12
N LEU A 167 15.78 -9.96 10.95
CA LEU A 167 15.93 -11.41 10.84
C LEU A 167 17.33 -11.88 11.27
N GLU A 168 18.39 -11.19 10.87
CA GLU A 168 19.77 -11.46 11.31
C GLU A 168 19.92 -11.34 12.83
N TRP A 169 19.23 -10.36 13.45
CA TRP A 169 19.18 -10.25 14.90
C TRP A 169 18.40 -11.40 15.55
N MET A 170 17.24 -11.79 15.00
CA MET A 170 16.44 -12.92 15.50
C MET A 170 17.27 -14.20 15.50
N MET A 171 18.04 -14.43 14.43
CA MET A 171 18.96 -15.56 14.32
C MET A 171 20.01 -15.57 15.45
N LYS A 172 20.52 -14.39 15.82
CA LYS A 172 21.54 -14.24 16.87
C LYS A 172 20.99 -14.42 18.28
N GLU A 173 19.87 -13.78 18.62
CA GLU A 173 19.34 -13.80 19.98
C GLU A 173 18.60 -15.09 20.31
N GLU A 174 17.73 -15.54 19.41
CA GLU A 174 16.91 -16.74 19.62
C GLU A 174 17.64 -18.02 19.19
N LYS A 175 18.90 -17.89 18.74
CA LYS A 175 19.77 -18.99 18.28
C LYS A 175 19.10 -19.89 17.24
N MET A 176 18.35 -19.29 16.32
CA MET A 176 17.59 -19.99 15.28
C MET A 176 18.14 -19.72 13.89
N SER A 177 17.96 -20.66 12.96
CA SER A 177 18.37 -20.48 11.57
C SER A 177 17.19 -19.98 10.72
N ILE A 178 17.24 -18.72 10.30
CA ILE A 178 16.18 -18.11 9.50
C ILE A 178 16.70 -17.84 8.08
N GLN A 179 16.07 -18.46 7.08
CA GLN A 179 16.27 -18.16 5.67
C GLN A 179 15.64 -16.80 5.32
N HIS A 180 16.37 -15.92 4.65
CA HIS A 180 15.90 -14.62 4.16
C HIS A 180 16.67 -14.18 2.90
N ALA A 181 16.28 -13.04 2.31
CA ALA A 181 16.78 -12.60 1.00
C ALA A 181 18.31 -12.51 0.88
N LEU A 182 19.01 -12.00 1.91
CA LEU A 182 20.48 -11.86 1.90
C LEU A 182 21.30 -13.10 2.30
N ASN A 183 20.67 -14.23 2.64
CA ASN A 183 21.40 -15.46 2.95
C ASN A 183 21.16 -16.57 1.90
N ARG A 184 20.10 -17.36 2.02
CA ARG A 184 19.71 -18.47 1.13
C ARG A 184 18.62 -18.05 0.14
N GLY A 185 18.34 -16.75 0.05
CA GLY A 185 17.23 -16.18 -0.73
C GLY A 185 15.89 -16.25 0.02
N GLU A 186 14.91 -15.47 -0.43
CA GLU A 186 13.56 -15.49 0.16
C GLU A 186 12.92 -16.87 -0.02
N PHE A 187 12.26 -17.35 1.02
CA PHE A 187 11.62 -18.65 0.96
C PHE A 187 10.32 -18.56 0.18
N LYS A 188 10.18 -19.38 -0.86
CA LYS A 188 8.95 -19.51 -1.64
C LYS A 188 8.06 -20.57 -1.03
N ILE A 189 6.82 -20.20 -0.70
CA ILE A 189 5.87 -21.15 -0.11
C ILE A 189 5.50 -22.23 -1.16
N PRO A 190 5.71 -23.54 -0.86
CA PRO A 190 5.43 -24.62 -1.80
C PRO A 190 4.01 -24.56 -2.36
N GLY A 191 3.88 -24.72 -3.68
CA GLY A 191 2.59 -24.67 -4.38
C GLY A 191 2.05 -23.25 -4.64
N THR A 192 2.78 -22.19 -4.29
CA THR A 192 2.36 -20.81 -4.53
C THR A 192 3.42 -20.00 -5.30
N LYS A 193 3.09 -18.76 -5.68
CA LYS A 193 4.05 -17.80 -6.25
C LYS A 193 4.64 -16.84 -5.20
N PHE A 194 4.26 -16.97 -3.94
CA PHE A 194 4.58 -16.00 -2.89
C PHE A 194 5.89 -16.33 -2.19
N HIS A 195 6.64 -15.28 -1.87
CA HIS A 195 7.85 -15.31 -1.06
C HIS A 195 7.58 -14.63 0.28
N VAL A 196 8.35 -14.99 1.31
CA VAL A 196 8.24 -14.42 2.66
C VAL A 196 9.54 -13.76 3.08
N ASP A 197 9.46 -12.73 3.93
CA ASP A 197 10.65 -11.99 4.39
C ASP A 197 11.66 -12.92 5.09
N GLY A 198 11.17 -13.84 5.92
CA GLY A 198 12.00 -14.89 6.55
C GLY A 198 11.28 -16.21 6.80
N TYR A 199 12.02 -17.32 6.83
CA TYR A 199 11.50 -18.66 7.12
C TYR A 199 12.49 -19.47 7.97
N CYS A 200 12.02 -20.02 9.09
CA CYS A 200 12.80 -20.97 9.90
C CYS A 200 12.30 -22.39 9.65
N GLN A 201 13.16 -23.24 9.07
CA GLN A 201 12.81 -24.63 8.77
C GLN A 201 12.63 -25.48 10.04
N GLU A 202 13.42 -25.22 11.08
CA GLU A 202 13.42 -26.01 12.32
C GLU A 202 12.11 -25.85 13.09
N THR A 203 11.59 -24.62 13.17
CA THR A 203 10.33 -24.31 13.86
C THR A 203 9.13 -24.31 12.92
N ASN A 204 9.37 -24.40 11.60
CA ASN A 204 8.39 -24.24 10.54
C ASN A 204 7.62 -22.91 10.64
N GLU A 205 8.33 -21.82 10.94
CA GLU A 205 7.77 -20.48 11.14
C GLU A 205 8.11 -19.54 9.99
N VAL A 206 7.14 -18.69 9.65
CA VAL A 206 7.26 -17.61 8.66
C VAL A 206 7.34 -16.27 9.39
N PHE A 207 8.27 -15.43 8.95
CA PHE A 207 8.53 -14.10 9.46
C PHE A 207 8.17 -13.07 8.39
N GLU A 208 7.36 -12.08 8.76
CA GLU A 208 6.89 -10.99 7.90
C GLU A 208 7.03 -9.68 8.67
N PHE A 209 7.74 -8.71 8.10
CA PHE A 209 8.09 -7.46 8.75
C PHE A 209 6.92 -6.47 8.78
N LEU A 210 6.06 -6.45 7.75
CA LEU A 210 4.88 -5.59 7.68
C LEU A 210 3.58 -6.38 7.92
N GLY A 211 2.69 -5.83 8.74
CA GLY A 211 1.38 -6.40 9.04
C GLY A 211 0.27 -5.85 8.14
N GLY A 212 -0.74 -6.68 7.86
CA GLY A 212 -1.99 -6.28 7.20
C GLY A 212 -3.06 -5.80 8.20
N GLY A 213 -4.32 -5.88 7.80
CA GLY A 213 -5.46 -5.52 8.67
C GLY A 213 -5.59 -6.41 9.92
N ARG A 214 -6.18 -5.85 10.98
CA ARG A 214 -6.57 -6.60 12.18
C ARG A 214 -7.83 -7.43 11.90
N THR A 215 -7.71 -8.74 12.06
CA THR A 215 -8.87 -9.64 12.14
C THR A 215 -8.82 -10.36 13.49
N ASP A 216 -9.81 -10.10 14.32
CA ASP A 216 -9.89 -10.63 15.67
C ASP A 216 -11.34 -11.07 15.95
N THR A 217 -11.52 -12.24 16.55
CA THR A 217 -12.85 -12.82 16.78
C THR A 217 -13.02 -13.12 18.26
N THR A 218 -13.85 -12.33 18.95
CA THR A 218 -14.12 -12.54 20.37
C THR A 218 -15.09 -13.70 20.62
N LYS A 219 -15.99 -13.98 19.67
CA LYS A 219 -16.95 -15.08 19.78
C LYS A 219 -17.31 -15.62 18.39
N LEU A 220 -17.14 -16.93 18.20
CA LEU A 220 -17.40 -17.60 16.92
C LEU A 220 -18.90 -17.65 16.58
N TYR A 221 -19.76 -17.77 17.60
CA TYR A 221 -21.21 -17.83 17.42
C TYR A 221 -21.93 -17.20 18.62
N TYR A 222 -22.82 -16.25 18.36
CA TYR A 222 -23.70 -15.66 19.38
C TYR A 222 -25.16 -15.77 18.94
N LYS A 223 -25.96 -16.53 19.70
CA LYS A 223 -27.41 -16.51 19.56
C LYS A 223 -27.98 -15.37 20.40
N VAL A 224 -28.62 -14.42 19.72
CA VAL A 224 -29.36 -13.29 20.31
C VAL A 224 -30.35 -13.80 21.36
N LYS A 225 -30.37 -13.16 22.54
CA LYS A 225 -31.33 -13.45 23.61
C LYS A 225 -32.37 -12.33 23.69
N ASN A 226 -33.62 -12.70 23.95
CA ASN A 226 -34.74 -11.75 24.12
C ASN A 226 -34.80 -10.74 22.95
N GLU A 227 -34.85 -9.44 23.25
CA GLU A 227 -34.91 -8.33 22.29
C GLU A 227 -33.54 -7.73 21.95
N GLU A 228 -32.42 -8.44 22.21
CA GLU A 228 -31.09 -7.96 21.84
C GLU A 228 -30.98 -7.72 20.32
N LYS A 229 -30.23 -6.68 19.94
CA LYS A 229 -29.94 -6.36 18.53
C LYS A 229 -28.44 -6.39 18.29
N ILE A 230 -28.03 -7.07 17.23
CA ILE A 230 -26.64 -7.03 16.75
C ILE A 230 -26.48 -5.83 15.82
N LYS A 231 -25.47 -4.99 16.08
CA LYS A 231 -25.09 -3.88 15.21
C LYS A 231 -23.85 -4.28 14.41
N TYR A 232 -23.90 -4.05 13.11
CA TYR A 232 -22.74 -4.13 12.23
C TYR A 232 -22.24 -2.71 11.96
N VAL A 233 -20.95 -2.49 12.20
CA VAL A 233 -20.29 -1.20 11.95
C VAL A 233 -19.15 -1.47 10.99
N ASP A 234 -19.09 -0.71 9.91
CA ASP A 234 -18.05 -0.82 8.90
C ASP A 234 -17.45 0.56 8.60
N PHE A 235 -16.13 0.61 8.45
CA PHE A 235 -15.43 1.83 8.08
C PHE A 235 -15.37 1.93 6.56
N THR A 236 -16.20 2.82 6.00
CA THR A 236 -16.17 3.07 4.57
C THR A 236 -14.83 3.69 4.15
N SER A 237 -14.04 2.93 3.41
CA SER A 237 -12.73 3.37 2.88
C SER A 237 -11.69 3.68 3.97
N LEU A 238 -11.50 2.78 4.93
CA LEU A 238 -10.52 2.94 6.03
C LEU A 238 -9.13 3.37 5.55
N TYR A 239 -8.50 2.62 4.62
CA TYR A 239 -7.15 2.95 4.15
C TYR A 239 -7.07 4.30 3.40
N PRO A 240 -8.00 4.65 2.48
CA PRO A 240 -8.06 6.00 1.93
C PRO A 240 -8.22 7.10 3.00
N TRP A 241 -9.01 6.85 4.05
CA TRP A 241 -9.13 7.78 5.17
C TRP A 241 -7.79 7.96 5.88
N THR A 242 -7.07 6.86 6.18
CA THR A 242 -5.72 6.90 6.77
C THR A 242 -4.77 7.68 5.86
N ASN A 243 -4.71 7.35 4.57
CA ASN A 243 -3.87 8.02 3.57
C ASN A 243 -4.09 9.52 3.50
N LYS A 244 -5.33 9.99 3.68
CA LYS A 244 -5.62 11.41 3.69
C LYS A 244 -5.30 12.06 5.03
N TYR A 245 -5.77 11.50 6.14
CA TYR A 245 -5.86 12.23 7.41
C TYR A 245 -4.77 11.89 8.43
N CYS A 246 -4.07 10.76 8.29
CA CYS A 246 -3.04 10.36 9.23
C CYS A 246 -1.68 10.98 8.89
N ARG A 247 -0.80 11.02 9.89
CA ARG A 247 0.59 11.45 9.78
C ARG A 247 1.41 10.38 9.03
N TYR A 248 2.25 10.81 8.10
CA TYR A 248 3.12 9.95 7.29
C TYR A 248 4.58 10.37 7.44
N PRO A 249 5.52 9.41 7.59
CA PRO A 249 6.94 9.73 7.63
C PRO A 249 7.43 10.23 6.26
N LEU A 250 8.37 11.18 6.28
CA LEU A 250 9.10 11.66 5.12
C LEU A 250 10.59 11.34 5.24
N HIS A 251 11.28 11.28 4.10
CA HIS A 251 12.73 11.10 4.01
C HIS A 251 13.23 9.80 4.68
N HIS A 252 14.53 9.76 5.02
CA HIS A 252 15.15 8.61 5.69
C HIS A 252 15.06 8.76 7.21
N PRO A 253 14.88 7.66 7.95
CA PRO A 253 14.86 7.72 9.40
C PRO A 253 16.27 7.85 9.99
N GLU A 254 16.33 8.45 11.16
CA GLU A 254 17.44 8.36 12.09
C GLU A 254 17.33 7.07 12.91
N ILE A 255 18.41 6.28 12.94
CA ILE A 255 18.44 5.00 13.66
C ILE A 255 19.11 5.22 15.02
N ILE A 256 18.33 5.10 16.08
CA ILE A 256 18.74 5.32 17.46
C ILE A 256 18.82 3.96 18.15
N THR A 257 19.98 3.63 18.74
CA THR A 257 20.25 2.33 19.39
C THR A 257 20.66 2.46 20.85
N LYS A 258 20.85 3.69 21.35
CA LYS A 258 21.25 4.02 22.71
C LYS A 258 20.75 5.43 23.07
N ASP A 259 20.82 5.77 24.35
CA ASP A 259 20.49 7.10 24.87
C ASP A 259 19.09 7.58 24.43
N PHE A 260 18.11 6.68 24.57
CA PHE A 260 16.73 6.93 24.15
C PHE A 260 16.07 8.05 24.98
N GLU A 261 15.33 8.91 24.29
CA GLU A 261 14.38 9.86 24.85
C GLU A 261 13.05 9.16 25.22
N GLU A 262 12.09 9.95 25.71
CA GLU A 262 10.73 9.48 25.92
C GLU A 262 10.09 9.05 24.60
N LEU A 263 9.34 7.94 24.62
CA LEU A 263 8.83 7.33 23.39
C LEU A 263 7.89 8.24 22.56
N ASP A 264 7.25 9.22 23.19
CA ASP A 264 6.34 10.16 22.54
C ASP A 264 7.05 11.23 21.68
N THR A 265 8.36 11.42 21.85
CA THR A 265 9.17 12.26 20.96
C THR A 265 9.41 11.60 19.61
N TYR A 266 9.26 10.26 19.54
CA TYR A 266 9.54 9.49 18.35
C TYR A 266 8.33 9.23 17.46
N PHE A 267 8.48 9.55 16.17
CA PHE A 267 7.56 9.15 15.11
C PHE A 267 8.25 8.17 14.15
N GLY A 268 7.67 6.97 13.97
CA GLY A 268 8.22 5.96 13.06
C GLY A 268 8.00 4.54 13.55
N LEU A 269 9.08 3.77 13.65
CA LEU A 269 9.07 2.39 14.15
C LEU A 269 9.93 2.28 15.42
N CYS A 270 9.55 1.41 16.35
CA CYS A 270 10.40 1.08 17.49
C CYS A 270 10.39 -0.42 17.76
N LYS A 271 11.56 -0.92 18.16
CA LYS A 271 11.74 -2.24 18.70
C LYS A 271 11.72 -2.17 20.21
N VAL A 272 10.77 -2.86 20.81
CA VAL A 272 10.43 -2.66 22.22
C VAL A 272 10.07 -3.98 22.89
N LYS A 273 10.53 -4.15 24.13
CA LYS A 273 9.95 -5.10 25.08
C LYS A 273 8.86 -4.39 25.85
N ILE A 274 7.63 -4.88 25.74
CA ILE A 274 6.46 -4.25 26.32
C ILE A 274 5.63 -5.25 27.10
N LEU A 275 5.11 -4.83 28.25
CA LEU A 275 4.26 -5.61 29.11
C LEU A 275 2.80 -5.23 28.89
N PRO A 276 1.96 -6.15 28.38
CA PRO A 276 0.52 -5.93 28.33
C PRO A 276 -0.10 -5.77 29.73
N PRO A 277 -1.19 -5.01 29.88
CA PRO A 277 -1.97 -4.97 31.12
C PRO A 277 -2.64 -6.33 31.39
N ARG A 278 -3.15 -6.51 32.60
CA ARG A 278 -4.10 -7.59 32.89
C ARG A 278 -5.51 -7.11 32.52
N HIS A 279 -6.33 -8.01 31.99
CA HIS A 279 -7.77 -7.79 31.77
C HIS A 279 -8.15 -6.69 30.75
N LEU A 280 -7.49 -6.65 29.60
CA LEU A 280 -7.90 -5.80 28.49
C LEU A 280 -8.73 -6.57 27.46
N TYR A 281 -9.95 -6.11 27.19
CA TYR A 281 -10.88 -6.82 26.31
C TYR A 281 -10.42 -6.86 24.85
N HIS A 282 -9.93 -5.74 24.32
CA HIS A 282 -9.28 -5.66 23.01
C HIS A 282 -7.80 -5.39 23.20
N ALA A 283 -6.99 -6.44 23.23
CA ALA A 283 -5.55 -6.31 23.17
C ALA A 283 -5.13 -5.48 21.94
N VAL A 284 -4.11 -4.66 22.09
CA VAL A 284 -3.73 -3.66 21.08
C VAL A 284 -2.67 -4.23 20.16
N LEU A 285 -1.56 -4.69 20.73
CA LEU A 285 -0.39 -5.06 19.97
C LEU A 285 -0.51 -6.49 19.40
N PRO A 286 -0.20 -6.68 18.11
CA PRO A 286 -0.16 -7.99 17.52
C PRO A 286 1.05 -8.79 18.03
N TYR A 287 0.86 -10.10 18.06
CA TYR A 287 1.90 -11.09 18.29
C TYR A 287 1.65 -12.29 17.38
N ARG A 288 2.66 -12.67 16.59
CA ARG A 288 2.59 -13.85 15.74
C ARG A 288 3.07 -15.06 16.52
N CYS A 289 2.25 -16.10 16.57
CA CYS A 289 2.61 -17.41 17.09
C CYS A 289 1.84 -18.48 16.32
N HIS A 290 2.42 -19.68 16.16
CA HIS A 290 1.79 -20.79 15.43
C HIS A 290 1.31 -20.44 14.02
N GLY A 291 2.06 -19.61 13.30
CA GLY A 291 1.71 -19.15 11.96
C GLY A 291 0.47 -18.25 11.87
N LYS A 292 -0.04 -17.73 13.00
CA LYS A 292 -1.22 -16.85 13.06
C LYS A 292 -0.89 -15.53 13.72
N LEU A 293 -1.55 -14.47 13.26
CA LEU A 293 -1.56 -13.18 13.95
C LEU A 293 -2.56 -13.26 15.11
N THR A 294 -2.09 -13.02 16.33
CA THR A 294 -2.91 -13.01 17.54
C THR A 294 -2.74 -11.68 18.27
N PHE A 295 -3.63 -11.40 19.24
CA PHE A 295 -3.54 -10.21 20.08
C PHE A 295 -3.58 -10.64 21.56
N PRO A 296 -2.48 -11.21 22.11
CA PRO A 296 -2.47 -11.76 23.45
C PRO A 296 -2.06 -10.72 24.50
N LEU A 297 -2.47 -10.94 25.75
CA LEU A 297 -1.97 -10.20 26.92
C LEU A 297 -0.84 -10.91 27.66
N CYS A 298 -0.40 -12.06 27.12
CA CYS A 298 0.69 -12.86 27.62
C CYS A 298 1.29 -13.67 26.47
N ARG A 299 2.57 -13.40 26.16
CA ARG A 299 3.35 -14.15 25.18
C ARG A 299 3.32 -15.65 25.45
N THR A 300 3.72 -16.10 26.64
CA THR A 300 3.73 -17.54 26.99
C THR A 300 2.36 -18.21 26.88
N CYS A 301 1.25 -17.54 27.23
CA CYS A 301 -0.08 -18.11 27.04
C CYS A 301 -0.41 -18.34 25.56
N ALA A 302 -0.02 -17.40 24.70
CA ALA A 302 -0.23 -17.52 23.26
C ALA A 302 0.62 -18.67 22.70
N ASP A 303 1.88 -18.76 23.11
CA ASP A 303 2.83 -19.80 22.67
C ASP A 303 2.40 -21.20 23.12
N THR A 304 1.94 -21.33 24.36
CA THR A 304 1.51 -22.62 24.93
C THR A 304 0.03 -22.94 24.67
N LYS A 305 -0.70 -22.04 24.00
CA LYS A 305 -2.16 -22.11 23.79
C LYS A 305 -2.95 -22.27 25.10
N HIS A 306 -2.46 -21.70 26.20
CA HIS A 306 -3.09 -21.77 27.52
C HIS A 306 -4.47 -21.10 27.51
N GLN A 307 -5.51 -21.89 27.78
CA GLN A 307 -6.91 -21.41 27.83
C GLN A 307 -7.38 -21.00 29.23
N GLY A 308 -6.59 -21.31 30.27
CA GLY A 308 -6.95 -21.04 31.67
C GLY A 308 -6.58 -19.63 32.14
N LYS A 309 -6.78 -19.39 33.44
CA LYS A 309 -6.32 -18.15 34.08
C LYS A 309 -4.79 -18.06 33.98
N CYS A 310 -4.28 -16.93 33.47
CA CYS A 310 -2.85 -16.69 33.33
C CYS A 310 -2.19 -16.40 34.69
N THR A 311 -1.23 -17.23 35.09
CA THR A 311 -0.40 -17.07 36.31
C THR A 311 1.03 -16.61 36.02
N HIS A 312 1.39 -16.47 34.74
CA HIS A 312 2.73 -16.07 34.30
C HIS A 312 3.16 -14.69 34.86
N ASN A 313 4.47 -14.56 35.08
CA ASN A 313 5.13 -13.34 35.59
C ASN A 313 5.30 -12.28 34.48
N GLU A 314 5.86 -11.11 34.81
CA GLU A 314 6.02 -10.02 33.83
C GLU A 314 6.94 -10.40 32.66
N GLN A 315 8.04 -11.12 32.93
CA GLN A 315 9.00 -11.54 31.92
C GLN A 315 8.39 -12.51 30.92
N GLU A 316 7.63 -13.49 31.39
CA GLU A 316 6.90 -14.47 30.57
C GLU A 316 5.76 -13.81 29.78
N ARG A 317 5.09 -12.82 30.37
CA ARG A 317 3.98 -12.12 29.71
C ARG A 317 4.45 -11.11 28.66
N SER A 318 5.60 -10.49 28.88
CA SER A 318 6.11 -9.43 28.03
C SER A 318 6.32 -9.91 26.60
N ILE A 319 6.03 -9.01 25.66
CA ILE A 319 6.17 -9.23 24.23
C ILE A 319 7.33 -8.37 23.76
N THR A 320 8.21 -8.96 22.96
CA THR A 320 9.24 -8.22 22.22
C THR A 320 8.82 -8.17 20.77
N GLY A 321 8.76 -6.99 20.20
CA GLY A 321 8.36 -6.80 18.80
C GLY A 321 8.79 -5.45 18.26
N THR A 322 8.62 -5.30 16.95
CA THR A 322 8.80 -4.04 16.23
C THR A 322 7.42 -3.51 15.87
N TYR A 323 7.11 -2.31 16.31
CA TYR A 323 5.79 -1.70 16.14
C TYR A 323 5.92 -0.27 15.63
N ALA A 324 4.87 0.24 14.98
CA ALA A 324 4.80 1.66 14.69
C ALA A 324 4.64 2.44 16.01
N THR A 325 5.38 3.53 16.20
CA THR A 325 5.32 4.31 17.44
C THR A 325 3.89 4.77 17.78
N PRO A 326 3.02 5.18 16.82
CA PRO A 326 1.62 5.50 17.13
C PRO A 326 0.83 4.32 17.73
N GLU A 327 1.12 3.10 17.30
CA GLU A 327 0.47 1.90 17.83
C GLU A 327 0.92 1.61 19.27
N VAL A 328 2.21 1.82 19.57
CA VAL A 328 2.74 1.70 20.93
C VAL A 328 2.19 2.80 21.84
N MET A 329 1.96 4.00 21.33
CA MET A 329 1.32 5.07 22.09
C MET A 329 -0.12 4.71 22.47
N VAL A 330 -0.91 4.17 21.54
CA VAL A 330 -2.24 3.62 21.86
C VAL A 330 -2.14 2.47 22.87
N ALA A 331 -1.14 1.60 22.76
CA ALA A 331 -0.91 0.55 23.74
C ALA A 331 -0.63 1.13 25.13
N LYS A 332 0.21 2.17 25.26
CA LYS A 332 0.47 2.87 26.54
C LYS A 332 -0.83 3.43 27.12
N GLU A 333 -1.67 4.08 26.32
CA GLU A 333 -2.99 4.59 26.76
C GLU A 333 -3.91 3.47 27.28
N LYS A 334 -3.81 2.26 26.72
CA LYS A 334 -4.56 1.08 27.19
C LYS A 334 -3.90 0.35 28.35
N GLY A 335 -2.84 0.91 28.95
CA GLY A 335 -2.19 0.40 30.15
C GLY A 335 -1.01 -0.55 29.89
N TYR A 336 -0.48 -0.60 28.66
CA TYR A 336 0.77 -1.31 28.40
C TYR A 336 1.95 -0.54 29.00
N ARG A 337 2.94 -1.26 29.52
CA ARG A 337 4.17 -0.70 30.09
C ARG A 337 5.36 -1.04 29.21
N VAL A 338 6.02 -0.02 28.67
CA VAL A 338 7.30 -0.21 27.99
C VAL A 338 8.34 -0.63 29.03
N LEU A 339 8.94 -1.81 28.85
CA LEU A 339 9.96 -2.35 29.74
C LEU A 339 11.37 -2.02 29.25
N LYS A 340 11.59 -2.03 27.93
CA LYS A 340 12.89 -1.73 27.32
C LYS A 340 12.72 -1.32 25.85
N LEU A 341 13.37 -0.23 25.44
CA LEU A 341 13.60 0.09 24.03
C LEU A 341 14.93 -0.54 23.59
N TYR A 342 14.94 -1.11 22.39
CA TYR A 342 16.14 -1.69 21.78
C TYR A 342 16.63 -0.85 20.62
N GLU A 343 15.70 -0.28 19.85
CA GLU A 343 16.01 0.45 18.63
C GLU A 343 14.82 1.32 18.24
N VAL A 344 15.07 2.53 17.74
CA VAL A 344 14.04 3.44 17.23
C VAL A 344 14.46 3.94 15.86
N TRP A 345 13.52 3.93 14.93
CA TRP A 345 13.65 4.44 13.58
C TRP A 345 12.80 5.69 13.51
N HIS A 346 13.41 6.81 13.87
CA HIS A 346 12.71 8.08 14.00
C HIS A 346 12.74 8.83 12.67
N PHE A 347 11.58 9.22 12.16
CA PHE A 347 11.45 10.14 11.04
C PHE A 347 11.26 11.55 11.60
N PRO A 348 12.29 12.42 11.54
CA PRO A 348 12.20 13.78 12.06
C PRO A 348 11.24 14.62 11.21
N ASP A 349 11.19 14.33 9.91
CA ASP A 349 10.29 14.95 8.97
C ASP A 349 9.06 14.06 8.72
N ASP A 350 7.90 14.69 8.66
CA ASP A 350 6.64 14.04 8.40
C ASP A 350 5.66 14.98 7.69
N THR A 351 4.54 14.42 7.23
CA THR A 351 3.44 15.20 6.69
C THR A 351 2.11 14.67 7.17
N GLN A 352 1.18 15.58 7.41
CA GLN A 352 -0.21 15.26 7.71
C GLN A 352 -1.11 16.28 7.02
N TYR A 353 -2.30 15.84 6.60
CA TYR A 353 -3.32 16.78 6.13
C TYR A 353 -3.84 17.63 7.28
N ASP A 354 -3.77 18.95 7.11
CA ASP A 354 -4.34 19.91 8.03
C ASP A 354 -5.79 20.20 7.65
N LYS A 355 -6.71 19.87 8.56
CA LYS A 355 -8.15 20.09 8.39
C LYS A 355 -8.56 21.56 8.53
N GLN A 356 -7.75 22.40 9.18
CA GLN A 356 -8.05 23.82 9.36
C GLN A 356 -7.69 24.61 8.11
N THR A 357 -6.52 24.34 7.52
CA THR A 357 -6.05 25.00 6.30
C THR A 357 -6.44 24.28 5.02
N ASN A 358 -6.94 23.04 5.11
CA ASN A 358 -7.25 22.16 3.99
C ASN A 358 -6.08 21.92 3.04
N SER A 359 -4.88 21.77 3.61
CA SER A 359 -3.64 21.63 2.87
C SER A 359 -2.72 20.58 3.48
N GLY A 360 -1.65 20.23 2.77
CA GLY A 360 -0.70 19.20 3.21
C GLY A 360 -1.20 17.77 3.03
N GLY A 361 -0.45 16.81 3.59
CA GLY A 361 -0.72 15.38 3.47
C GLY A 361 -0.30 14.79 2.12
N LEU A 362 0.51 13.73 2.17
CA LEU A 362 1.15 13.14 0.98
C LEU A 362 0.15 12.65 -0.08
N PHE A 363 -0.98 12.08 0.35
CA PHE A 363 -1.95 11.46 -0.53
C PHE A 363 -3.26 12.25 -0.66
N THR A 364 -3.32 13.47 -0.14
CA THR A 364 -4.55 14.28 -0.07
C THR A 364 -5.21 14.46 -1.43
N ASN A 365 -4.48 14.99 -2.41
CA ASN A 365 -5.00 15.27 -3.75
C ASN A 365 -5.45 13.99 -4.46
N TYR A 366 -4.67 12.91 -4.31
CA TYR A 366 -4.99 11.60 -4.84
C TYR A 366 -6.31 11.07 -4.25
N VAL A 367 -6.43 11.02 -2.92
CA VAL A 367 -7.63 10.51 -2.25
C VAL A 367 -8.86 11.36 -2.58
N GLN A 368 -8.74 12.69 -2.60
CA GLN A 368 -9.84 13.60 -2.96
C GLN A 368 -10.33 13.36 -4.39
N LEU A 369 -9.42 13.22 -5.35
CA LEU A 369 -9.76 12.97 -6.75
C LEU A 369 -10.57 11.68 -6.88
N PHE A 370 -10.08 10.56 -6.33
CA PHE A 370 -10.74 9.27 -6.48
C PHE A 370 -12.01 9.12 -5.63
N LEU A 371 -12.09 9.76 -4.45
CA LEU A 371 -13.34 9.82 -3.69
C LEU A 371 -14.41 10.62 -4.43
N LYS A 372 -14.03 11.73 -5.08
CA LYS A 372 -14.94 12.50 -5.92
C LYS A 372 -15.49 11.64 -7.06
N ILE A 373 -14.60 10.96 -7.82
CA ILE A 373 -14.99 10.06 -8.91
C ILE A 373 -15.93 8.96 -8.41
N LYS A 374 -15.60 8.30 -7.28
CA LYS A 374 -16.43 7.27 -6.66
C LYS A 374 -17.83 7.79 -6.33
N GLN A 375 -17.93 8.99 -5.77
CA GLN A 375 -19.21 9.60 -5.39
C GLN A 375 -20.04 9.95 -6.63
N GLU A 376 -19.42 10.53 -7.65
CA GLU A 376 -20.06 10.91 -8.93
C GLU A 376 -20.57 9.68 -9.70
N ALA A 377 -19.82 8.57 -9.67
CA ALA A 377 -20.20 7.31 -10.31
C ALA A 377 -21.33 6.56 -9.58
N SER A 378 -21.48 6.76 -8.26
CA SER A 378 -22.47 6.03 -7.44
C SER A 378 -23.92 6.51 -7.66
N GLY A 379 -24.09 7.64 -8.36
CA GLY A 379 -25.41 8.22 -8.65
C GLY A 379 -26.18 8.69 -7.41
N PHE A 380 -27.45 9.06 -7.61
CA PHE A 380 -28.33 9.54 -6.54
C PHE A 380 -29.30 8.46 -6.07
N PRO A 381 -29.63 8.40 -4.76
CA PRO A 381 -30.73 7.56 -4.27
C PRO A 381 -32.02 7.82 -5.05
N HIS A 382 -32.80 6.77 -5.32
CA HIS A 382 -34.04 6.84 -6.12
C HIS A 382 -35.10 7.82 -5.57
N THR A 383 -34.94 8.27 -4.33
CA THR A 383 -35.83 9.21 -3.64
C THR A 383 -35.52 10.69 -3.89
N VAL A 384 -34.42 11.02 -4.58
CA VAL A 384 -34.03 12.42 -4.87
C VAL A 384 -34.52 12.84 -6.25
N GLY A 385 -35.44 13.81 -6.32
CA GLY A 385 -35.98 14.36 -7.58
C GLY A 385 -34.94 15.11 -8.43
N GLN A 386 -35.14 15.17 -9.75
CA GLN A 386 -34.17 15.68 -10.74
C GLN A 386 -33.64 17.10 -10.46
N ARG A 387 -34.48 18.03 -9.97
CA ARG A 387 -34.05 19.40 -9.62
C ARG A 387 -33.03 19.45 -8.48
N LYS A 388 -33.18 18.59 -7.45
CA LYS A 388 -32.27 18.53 -6.30
C LYS A 388 -30.92 17.90 -6.64
N LYS A 389 -30.82 17.08 -7.69
CA LYS A 389 -29.57 16.44 -8.12
C LYS A 389 -28.54 17.48 -8.60
N ASN A 390 -28.97 18.52 -9.30
CA ASN A 390 -28.06 19.55 -9.83
C ASN A 390 -27.52 20.48 -8.73
N GLU A 391 -28.36 20.89 -7.77
CA GLU A 391 -27.94 21.75 -6.65
C GLU A 391 -27.07 21.01 -5.62
N THR A 392 -27.42 19.76 -5.27
CA THR A 392 -26.62 18.96 -4.32
C THR A 392 -25.26 18.55 -4.87
N THR A 393 -25.12 18.33 -6.17
CA THR A 393 -23.82 18.09 -6.81
C THR A 393 -22.89 19.29 -6.61
N PHE A 394 -23.38 20.51 -6.87
CA PHE A 394 -22.60 21.74 -6.69
C PHE A 394 -22.24 22.03 -5.23
N ASP A 395 -23.16 21.78 -4.29
CA ASP A 395 -22.91 22.01 -2.86
C ASP A 395 -21.98 20.96 -2.25
N CYS A 396 -22.06 19.69 -2.67
CA CYS A 396 -21.09 18.66 -2.29
C CYS A 396 -19.70 18.96 -2.87
N ILE A 397 -19.60 19.41 -4.12
CA ILE A 397 -18.33 19.82 -4.74
C ILE A 397 -17.74 21.05 -4.03
N LYS A 398 -18.56 22.03 -3.63
CA LYS A 398 -18.12 23.20 -2.85
C LYS A 398 -17.60 22.81 -1.47
N LYS A 399 -18.27 21.90 -0.77
CA LYS A 399 -17.86 21.39 0.55
C LYS A 399 -16.62 20.48 0.53
N MET A 400 -16.17 20.03 -0.64
CA MET A 400 -14.95 19.22 -0.79
C MET A 400 -13.72 20.04 -1.23
N LYS A 401 -13.94 21.30 -1.67
CA LYS A 401 -12.87 22.29 -1.89
C LYS A 401 -12.50 23.06 -0.62
N ALA A 402 -13.37 23.02 0.38
CA ALA A 402 -13.07 23.30 1.79
C ALA A 402 -12.99 21.96 2.55
#